data_AF-A0A543E613-F1
#
_entry.id   AF-A0A543E613-F1
#
_cell.length_a   1.000
_cell.length_b   1.000
_cell.length_c   1.000
_cell.angle_alpha   90.00
_cell.angle_beta   90.00
_cell.angle_gamma   90.00
#
_symmetry.space_group_name_H-M   'P 1'
#
loop_
_entity.id
_entity.type
_entity.pdbx_description
1 polymer ?
#
loop_
_entity_poly.entity_id
_entity_poly.type
_entity_poly.pdbx_seq_one_letter_code
_entity_poly.pdbx_strand_id
1 'polypeptide(L)'
;MKDDIARGWQVGVTTLILTMASTVAVARETAADTEARNAAAGFAITTSLTLLEALGQQCGTYEGETGHRARAALQGWQQRNHRYLEPSLQRVLMLTDAVTAAGGEAEGKAFADARKAEFTGATRKALLEMFPDGAVTPAACARIAAATEEGAYDYRQHAEFFATLQALEHGSKAK
;
A
#
# COMPACT_ATOMS: atom_id res chain seq x y z
N MET A 1 -20.74 -53.23 -71.68
CA MET A 1 -19.33 -53.42 -72.06
C MET A 1 -18.53 -52.38 -71.30
N LYS A 2 -17.73 -52.85 -70.34
CA LYS A 2 -16.53 -52.23 -69.73
C LYS A 2 -16.71 -50.92 -68.94
N ASP A 3 -16.56 -50.97 -67.62
CA ASP A 3 -15.32 -50.70 -66.84
C ASP A 3 -15.29 -49.18 -66.52
N ASP A 4 -14.89 -48.62 -65.38
CA ASP A 4 -14.26 -49.12 -64.16
C ASP A 4 -14.33 -48.02 -63.08
N ILE A 5 -13.96 -48.43 -61.88
CA ILE A 5 -13.84 -47.70 -60.60
C ILE A 5 -12.70 -46.66 -60.62
N ALA A 6 -12.83 -45.54 -59.88
CA ALA A 6 -11.88 -45.09 -58.83
C ALA A 6 -11.78 -43.56 -58.59
N ARG A 7 -12.06 -43.17 -57.33
CA ARG A 7 -11.28 -42.32 -56.40
C ARG A 7 -10.29 -41.25 -56.94
N GLY A 8 -10.39 -40.04 -56.37
CA GLY A 8 -9.22 -39.16 -56.21
C GLY A 8 -9.47 -37.73 -55.73
N TRP A 9 -9.43 -37.53 -54.40
CA TRP A 9 -8.74 -36.45 -53.63
C TRP A 9 -9.15 -34.97 -53.88
N GLN A 10 -9.73 -34.26 -52.90
CA GLN A 10 -9.05 -33.34 -51.95
C GLN A 10 -7.99 -32.44 -52.65
N VAL A 11 -7.99 -31.11 -52.51
CA VAL A 11 -7.80 -30.35 -51.27
C VAL A 11 -8.42 -28.95 -51.40
N GLY A 12 -9.27 -28.59 -50.42
CA GLY A 12 -9.64 -27.21 -50.15
C GLY A 12 -8.56 -26.51 -49.33
N VAL A 13 -8.25 -25.26 -49.67
CA VAL A 13 -7.45 -24.37 -48.83
C VAL A 13 -8.37 -23.25 -48.38
N THR A 14 -9.09 -23.51 -47.29
CA THR A 14 -9.79 -22.45 -46.55
C THR A 14 -8.84 -21.95 -45.48
N THR A 15 -8.24 -20.79 -45.71
CA THR A 15 -7.39 -20.11 -44.74
C THR A 15 -8.23 -19.72 -43.51
N LEU A 16 -8.13 -20.52 -42.46
CA LEU A 16 -8.70 -20.24 -41.15
C LEU A 16 -7.80 -19.19 -40.47
N ILE A 17 -8.19 -17.92 -40.52
CA ILE A 17 -7.58 -16.88 -39.69
C ILE A 17 -7.98 -17.18 -38.25
N LEU A 18 -7.12 -17.89 -37.52
CA LEU A 18 -7.19 -18.02 -36.07
C LEU A 18 -6.85 -16.64 -35.48
N THR A 19 -7.86 -15.80 -35.29
CA THR A 19 -7.78 -14.68 -34.37
C THR A 19 -7.60 -15.28 -32.98
N MET A 20 -6.36 -15.38 -32.53
CA MET A 20 -6.05 -15.60 -31.12
C MET A 20 -6.55 -14.38 -30.35
N ALA A 21 -7.80 -14.44 -29.91
CA ALA A 21 -8.29 -13.61 -28.84
C ALA A 21 -7.52 -14.04 -27.58
N SER A 22 -6.36 -13.43 -27.36
CA SER A 22 -5.68 -13.43 -26.07
C SER A 22 -6.59 -12.70 -25.10
N THR A 23 -7.57 -13.42 -24.53
CA THR A 23 -8.28 -12.97 -23.35
C THR A 23 -7.25 -12.87 -22.25
N VAL A 24 -6.73 -11.66 -22.03
CA VAL A 24 -6.04 -11.32 -20.80
C VAL A 24 -7.09 -11.54 -19.70
N ALA A 25 -7.02 -12.69 -19.05
CA ALA A 25 -7.82 -12.96 -17.87
C ALA A 25 -7.37 -11.94 -16.82
N VAL A 26 -8.10 -10.84 -16.72
CA VAL A 26 -7.96 -9.92 -15.60
C VAL A 26 -8.36 -10.74 -14.38
N ALA A 27 -7.38 -11.27 -13.65
CA ALA A 27 -7.61 -11.99 -12.41
C ALA A 27 -8.42 -11.05 -11.51
N ARG A 28 -9.67 -11.43 -11.25
CA ARG A 28 -10.58 -10.66 -10.41
C ARG A 28 -10.02 -10.71 -8.98
N GLU A 29 -9.77 -9.55 -8.38
CA GLU A 29 -9.27 -9.44 -7.00
C GLU A 29 -10.19 -10.24 -6.07
N THR A 30 -9.62 -11.16 -5.29
CA THR A 30 -10.41 -11.94 -4.32
C THR A 30 -10.71 -11.09 -3.08
N ALA A 31 -11.67 -11.53 -2.27
CA ALA A 31 -11.94 -10.88 -0.97
C ALA A 31 -10.69 -10.92 -0.05
N ALA A 32 -9.92 -12.01 -0.09
CA ALA A 32 -8.69 -12.15 0.66
C ALA A 32 -7.61 -11.16 0.18
N ASP A 33 -7.45 -10.99 -1.15
CA ASP A 33 -6.53 -10.00 -1.71
C ASP A 33 -6.93 -8.57 -1.33
N THR A 34 -8.24 -8.30 -1.34
CA THR A 34 -8.80 -7.00 -0.96
C THR A 34 -8.45 -6.67 0.49
N GLU A 35 -8.69 -7.61 1.40
CA GLU A 35 -8.40 -7.44 2.82
C GLU A 35 -6.91 -7.26 3.07
N ALA A 36 -6.06 -8.09 2.46
CA ALA A 36 -4.61 -7.97 2.59
C ALA A 36 -4.09 -6.60 2.12
N ARG A 37 -4.61 -6.08 0.99
CA ARG A 37 -4.26 -4.75 0.48
C ARG A 37 -4.72 -3.63 1.39
N ASN A 38 -5.91 -3.77 1.97
CA ASN A 38 -6.45 -2.77 2.91
C ASN A 38 -5.64 -2.76 4.21
N ALA A 39 -5.32 -3.92 4.76
CA ALA A 39 -4.50 -4.06 5.96
C ALA A 39 -3.08 -3.51 5.73
N ALA A 40 -2.44 -3.86 4.61
CA ALA A 40 -1.12 -3.33 4.25
C ALA A 40 -1.14 -1.80 4.08
N ALA A 41 -2.16 -1.25 3.42
CA ALA A 41 -2.31 0.20 3.28
C ALA A 41 -2.51 0.88 4.64
N GLY A 42 -3.36 0.32 5.51
CA GLY A 42 -3.56 0.82 6.87
C GLY A 42 -2.27 0.81 7.68
N PHE A 43 -1.50 -0.29 7.63
CA PHE A 43 -0.19 -0.39 8.27
C PHE A 43 0.76 0.71 7.78
N ALA A 44 0.90 0.90 6.46
CA ALA A 44 1.79 1.91 5.92
C ALA A 44 1.40 3.34 6.37
N ILE A 45 0.10 3.66 6.32
CA ILE A 45 -0.42 4.97 6.72
C ILE A 45 -0.22 5.19 8.22
N THR A 46 -0.58 4.24 9.07
CA THR A 46 -0.43 4.35 10.53
C THR A 46 1.03 4.48 10.95
N THR A 47 1.94 3.67 10.40
CA THR A 47 3.38 3.80 10.68
C THR A 47 3.91 5.17 10.26
N SER A 48 3.49 5.68 9.09
CA SER A 48 3.87 7.02 8.62
C SER A 48 3.42 8.11 9.57
N LEU A 49 2.14 8.10 9.95
CA LEU A 49 1.56 9.09 10.86
C LEU A 49 2.23 9.03 12.23
N THR A 50 2.53 7.83 12.72
CA THR A 50 3.24 7.63 13.99
C THR A 50 4.62 8.26 13.98
N LEU A 51 5.42 8.04 12.93
CA LEU A 51 6.76 8.64 12.84
C LEU A 51 6.73 10.15 12.55
N LEU A 52 5.77 10.62 11.75
CA LEU A 52 5.55 12.06 11.55
C LEU A 52 5.24 12.76 12.87
N GLU A 53 4.39 12.18 13.70
CA GLU A 53 4.04 12.72 15.01
C GLU A 53 5.22 12.60 15.99
N ALA A 54 5.78 11.41 16.17
CA ALA A 54 6.85 11.15 17.14
C ALA A 54 8.13 11.92 16.80
N LEU A 55 8.64 11.81 15.57
CA LEU A 55 9.92 12.39 15.18
C LEU A 55 9.80 13.79 14.60
N GLY A 56 8.68 14.11 13.95
CA GLY A 56 8.46 15.42 13.34
C GLY A 56 7.91 16.44 14.33
N GLN A 57 6.77 16.14 14.98
CA GLN A 57 6.05 17.10 15.83
C GLN A 57 6.53 17.10 17.29
N GLN A 58 6.80 15.92 17.85
CA GLN A 58 7.14 15.80 19.26
C GLN A 58 8.65 15.94 19.49
N CYS A 59 9.46 15.08 18.88
CA CYS A 59 10.91 15.12 19.05
C CYS A 59 11.59 16.18 18.18
N GLY A 60 11.06 16.43 16.97
CA GLY A 60 11.66 17.37 16.01
C GLY A 60 11.57 18.84 16.40
N THR A 61 10.78 19.17 17.42
CA THR A 61 10.63 20.53 17.97
C THR A 61 11.62 20.85 19.09
N TYR A 62 12.38 19.87 19.58
CA TYR A 62 13.49 20.13 20.51
C TYR A 62 14.57 20.99 19.86
N GLU A 63 15.13 21.93 20.62
CA GLU A 63 16.30 22.69 20.18
C GLU A 63 17.57 21.83 20.21
N GLY A 64 18.57 22.23 19.42
CA GLY A 64 19.87 21.57 19.35
C GLY A 64 19.85 20.18 18.70
N GLU A 65 20.80 19.33 19.12
CA GLU A 65 21.08 18.03 18.49
C GLU A 65 19.91 17.05 18.54
N THR A 66 19.11 17.06 19.61
CA THR A 66 17.97 16.14 19.76
C THR A 66 16.95 16.32 18.63
N GLY A 67 16.49 17.55 18.39
CA GLY A 67 15.52 17.81 17.33
C GLY A 67 16.12 17.68 15.93
N HIS A 68 17.40 18.04 15.75
CA HIS A 68 18.10 17.80 14.49
C HIS A 68 18.16 16.31 14.13
N ARG A 69 18.57 15.46 15.07
CA ARG A 69 18.61 13.99 14.86
C ARG A 69 17.24 13.40 14.61
N ALA A 70 16.21 13.82 15.34
CA ALA A 70 14.85 13.32 15.12
C ALA A 70 14.35 13.61 13.69
N ARG A 71 14.56 14.84 13.20
CA ARG A 71 14.21 15.21 11.83
C ARG A 71 15.03 14.46 10.78
N ALA A 72 16.33 14.26 11.01
CA ALA A 72 17.20 13.50 10.13
C ALA A 72 16.76 12.02 10.04
N ALA A 73 16.44 11.40 11.18
CA ALA A 73 15.93 10.03 11.24
C ALA A 73 14.61 9.87 10.47
N LEU A 74 13.66 10.80 10.66
CA LEU A 74 12.40 10.83 9.92
C LEU A 74 12.63 10.97 8.41
N GLN A 75 13.50 11.90 7.99
CA GLN A 75 13.82 12.10 6.58
C GLN A 75 14.46 10.84 5.96
N GLY A 76 15.38 10.20 6.67
CA GLY A 76 16.00 8.96 6.22
C GLY A 76 14.98 7.83 6.05
N TRP A 77 14.05 7.70 7.00
CA TRP A 77 12.95 6.75 6.88
C TRP A 77 12.03 7.06 5.69
N GLN A 78 11.65 8.33 5.49
CA GLN A 78 10.81 8.74 4.35
C GLN A 78 11.48 8.41 3.01
N GLN A 79 12.78 8.67 2.86
CA GLN A 79 13.52 8.33 1.64
C GLN A 79 13.44 6.84 1.30
N ARG A 80 13.53 5.96 2.31
CA ARG A 80 13.46 4.50 2.12
C ARG A 80 12.04 3.98 1.87
N ASN A 81 11.02 4.65 2.40
CA ASN A 81 9.66 4.08 2.50
C ASN A 81 8.59 4.81 1.67
N HIS A 82 8.80 6.07 1.24
CA HIS A 82 7.76 6.89 0.58
C HIS A 82 7.13 6.20 -0.64
N ARG A 83 7.90 5.44 -1.42
CA ARG A 83 7.44 4.73 -2.62
C ARG A 83 6.28 3.75 -2.36
N TYR A 84 6.14 3.27 -1.13
CA TYR A 84 5.07 2.36 -0.73
C TYR A 84 3.88 3.11 -0.10
N LEU A 85 4.13 4.27 0.52
CA LEU A 85 3.10 5.06 1.18
C LEU A 85 2.11 5.67 0.17
N GLU A 86 2.61 6.24 -0.92
CA GLU A 86 1.74 6.87 -1.93
C GLU A 86 0.71 5.89 -2.51
N PRO A 87 1.08 4.68 -2.98
CA PRO A 87 0.12 3.66 -3.40
C PRO A 87 -0.88 3.25 -2.30
N SER A 88 -0.46 3.24 -1.03
CA SER A 88 -1.35 2.95 0.10
C SER A 88 -2.40 4.04 0.30
N LEU A 89 -2.01 5.32 0.18
CA LEU A 89 -2.96 6.45 0.23
C LEU A 89 -3.95 6.37 -0.94
N GLN A 90 -3.46 6.08 -2.16
CA GLN A 90 -4.31 5.91 -3.33
C GLN A 90 -5.31 4.77 -3.18
N ARG A 91 -4.94 3.67 -2.51
CA ARG A 91 -5.88 2.58 -2.20
C ARG A 91 -7.04 3.07 -1.34
N VAL A 92 -6.78 3.87 -0.31
CA VAL A 92 -7.85 4.41 0.56
C VAL A 92 -8.73 5.41 -0.18
N LEU A 93 -8.15 6.25 -1.04
CA LEU A 93 -8.91 7.17 -1.89
C LEU A 93 -9.83 6.41 -2.85
N MET A 94 -9.32 5.39 -3.54
CA MET A 94 -10.12 4.55 -4.43
C MET A 94 -11.28 3.85 -3.71
N LEU A 95 -11.09 3.40 -2.46
CA LEU A 95 -12.17 2.83 -1.66
C LEU A 95 -13.22 3.90 -1.30
N THR A 96 -12.79 5.11 -1.00
CA THR A 96 -13.68 6.24 -0.73
C THR A 96 -14.51 6.59 -1.96
N ASP A 97 -13.89 6.62 -3.13
CA ASP A 97 -14.57 6.86 -4.42
C ASP A 97 -15.57 5.74 -4.74
N ALA A 98 -15.21 4.48 -4.49
CA ALA A 98 -16.10 3.35 -4.69
C ALA A 98 -17.34 3.41 -3.78
N VAL A 99 -17.15 3.76 -2.50
CA VAL A 99 -18.27 3.98 -1.57
C VAL A 99 -19.12 5.17 -2.00
N THR A 100 -18.50 6.26 -2.46
CA THR A 100 -19.20 7.44 -2.99
C THR A 100 -20.06 7.08 -4.20
N ALA A 101 -19.51 6.31 -5.14
CA ALA A 101 -20.22 5.89 -6.34
C ALA A 101 -21.40 4.95 -6.03
N ALA A 102 -21.30 4.14 -4.98
CA ALA A 102 -22.33 3.18 -4.60
C ALA A 102 -23.42 3.77 -3.69
N GLY A 103 -23.04 4.68 -2.78
CA GLY A 103 -23.90 5.18 -1.71
C GLY A 103 -24.23 6.67 -1.79
N GLY A 104 -23.43 7.48 -2.47
CA GLY A 104 -23.53 8.93 -2.49
C GLY A 104 -22.42 9.63 -1.71
N GLU A 105 -22.36 10.96 -1.82
CA GLU A 105 -21.31 11.79 -1.20
C GLU A 105 -21.29 11.70 0.33
N ALA A 106 -22.46 11.56 0.96
CA ALA A 106 -22.55 11.47 2.42
C ALA A 106 -21.90 10.19 2.95
N GLU A 107 -22.14 9.07 2.27
CA GLU A 107 -21.60 7.74 2.57
C GLU A 107 -20.09 7.70 2.31
N GLY A 108 -19.64 8.27 1.20
CA GLY A 108 -18.22 8.45 0.89
C GLY A 108 -17.50 9.27 1.97
N LYS A 109 -18.08 10.39 2.37
CA LYS A 109 -17.56 11.23 3.44
C LYS A 109 -17.51 10.49 4.77
N ALA A 110 -18.58 9.78 5.15
CA ALA A 110 -18.64 9.00 6.39
C ALA A 110 -17.56 7.90 6.41
N PHE A 111 -17.32 7.24 5.28
CA PHE A 111 -16.24 6.27 5.13
C PHE A 111 -14.85 6.91 5.31
N ALA A 112 -14.59 8.05 4.65
CA ALA A 112 -13.33 8.76 4.78
C ALA A 112 -13.07 9.23 6.22
N ASP A 113 -14.09 9.79 6.88
CA ASP A 113 -14.01 10.21 8.28
C ASP A 113 -13.76 9.02 9.21
N ALA A 114 -14.38 7.86 8.96
CA ALA A 114 -14.15 6.63 9.71
C ALA A 114 -12.70 6.12 9.54
N ARG A 115 -12.17 6.09 8.31
CA ARG A 115 -10.77 5.70 8.05
C ARG A 115 -9.78 6.66 8.71
N LYS A 116 -10.04 7.97 8.65
CA LYS A 116 -9.24 8.97 9.36
C LYS A 116 -9.23 8.72 10.86
N ALA A 117 -10.40 8.49 11.46
CA ALA A 117 -10.53 8.20 12.88
C ALA A 117 -9.78 6.91 13.29
N GLU A 118 -9.88 5.87 12.47
CA GLU A 118 -9.17 4.61 12.65
C GLU A 118 -7.66 4.80 12.64
N PHE A 119 -7.10 5.44 11.60
CA PHE A 119 -5.66 5.68 11.50
C PHE A 119 -5.15 6.58 12.63
N THR A 120 -5.91 7.61 13.02
CA THR A 120 -5.57 8.48 14.14
C THR A 120 -5.59 7.70 15.47
N GLY A 121 -6.58 6.84 15.67
CA GLY A 121 -6.68 5.99 16.85
C GLY A 121 -5.54 4.99 16.96
N ALA A 122 -5.18 4.34 15.85
CA ALA A 122 -4.04 3.42 15.79
C ALA A 122 -2.71 4.15 16.03
N THR A 123 -2.54 5.32 15.43
CA THR A 123 -1.37 6.19 15.64
C THR A 123 -1.22 6.56 17.12
N ARG A 124 -2.31 6.95 17.79
CA ARG A 124 -2.28 7.28 19.23
C ARG A 124 -1.84 6.08 20.06
N LYS A 125 -2.30 4.87 19.76
CA LYS A 125 -1.87 3.64 20.46
C LYS A 125 -0.38 3.40 20.26
N ALA A 126 0.11 3.49 19.02
CA ALA A 126 1.54 3.32 18.72
C ALA A 126 2.41 4.37 19.42
N LEU A 127 1.95 5.62 19.52
CA LEU A 127 2.66 6.67 20.27
C LEU A 127 2.74 6.37 21.77
N LEU A 128 1.70 5.79 22.36
CA LEU A 128 1.74 5.35 23.76
C LEU A 128 2.74 4.21 23.97
N GLU A 129 3.02 3.39 22.95
CA GLU A 129 4.09 2.39 23.04
C GLU A 129 5.48 3.03 22.93
N MET A 130 5.63 4.08 22.11
CA MET A 130 6.89 4.82 21.98
C MET A 130 7.21 5.69 23.21
N PHE A 131 6.17 6.25 23.82
CA PHE A 131 6.21 7.14 24.98
C PHE A 131 5.28 6.58 26.09
N PRO A 132 5.66 5.47 26.76
CA PRO A 132 4.79 4.77 27.72
C PRO A 132 4.34 5.63 28.90
N ASP A 133 5.20 6.55 29.35
CA ASP A 133 4.90 7.45 30.46
C ASP A 133 4.20 8.74 30.00
N GLY A 134 3.84 8.84 28.70
CA GLY A 134 3.29 10.04 28.06
C GLY A 134 4.29 11.20 27.93
N ALA A 135 5.50 11.07 28.50
CA ALA A 135 6.52 12.10 28.50
C ALA A 135 7.42 12.01 27.26
N VAL A 136 7.43 13.08 26.46
CA VAL A 136 8.37 13.26 25.34
C VAL A 136 9.67 13.81 25.91
N THR A 137 10.68 12.95 26.11
CA THR A 137 11.99 13.33 26.68
C THR A 137 13.12 13.20 25.67
N PRO A 138 14.26 13.89 25.83
CA PRO A 138 15.41 13.74 24.94
C PRO A 138 15.89 12.29 24.82
N ALA A 139 15.87 11.52 25.91
CA ALA A 139 16.25 10.12 25.92
C ALA A 139 15.28 9.24 25.11
N ALA A 140 13.97 9.48 25.23
CA ALA A 140 12.97 8.79 24.41
C ALA A 140 13.15 9.14 22.93
N CYS A 141 13.34 10.41 22.61
CA CYS A 141 13.59 10.87 21.25
C CYS A 141 14.85 10.26 20.63
N ALA A 142 15.94 10.19 21.38
CA ALA A 142 17.18 9.55 20.93
C ALA A 142 16.97 8.06 20.62
N ARG A 143 16.23 7.34 21.48
CA ARG A 143 15.90 5.92 21.27
C ARG A 143 15.04 5.71 20.03
N ILE A 144 13.99 6.51 19.84
CA ILE A 144 13.08 6.37 18.68
C ILE A 144 13.82 6.73 17.39
N ALA A 145 14.63 7.79 17.40
CA ALA A 145 15.46 8.17 16.25
C ALA A 145 16.43 7.04 15.87
N ALA A 146 17.17 6.49 16.84
CA ALA A 146 18.09 5.38 16.60
C ALA A 146 17.38 4.14 16.03
N ALA A 147 16.26 3.72 16.62
CA ALA A 147 15.46 2.60 16.10
C ALA A 147 14.97 2.86 14.66
N THR A 148 14.63 4.11 14.34
CA THR A 148 14.21 4.51 12.99
C THR A 148 15.36 4.49 11.99
N GLU A 149 16.55 4.91 12.40
CA GLU A 149 17.77 4.85 11.59
C GLU A 149 18.21 3.42 11.31
N GLU A 150 18.10 2.54 12.32
CA GLU A 150 18.34 1.09 12.22
C GLU A 150 17.29 0.37 11.37
N GLY A 151 16.19 1.05 11.03
CA GLY A 151 15.15 0.56 10.14
C GLY A 151 14.08 -0.28 10.82
N ALA A 152 13.93 -0.21 12.15
CA ALA A 152 12.91 -0.94 12.90
C ALA A 152 11.48 -0.67 12.41
N TYR A 153 11.25 0.48 11.77
CA TYR A 153 9.96 0.89 11.21
C TYR A 153 9.96 0.87 9.67
N ASP A 154 11.02 0.39 9.01
CA ASP A 154 11.02 0.26 7.56
C ASP A 154 10.03 -0.83 7.15
N TYR A 155 9.17 -0.56 6.17
CA TYR A 155 8.15 -1.52 5.75
C TYR A 155 8.72 -2.87 5.32
N ARG A 156 9.95 -2.89 4.81
CA ARG A 156 10.67 -4.12 4.41
C ARG A 156 10.94 -5.10 5.56
N GLN A 157 10.92 -4.63 6.81
CA GLN A 157 11.10 -5.48 7.99
C GLN A 157 9.81 -6.16 8.44
N HIS A 158 8.66 -5.77 7.87
CA HIS A 158 7.35 -6.30 8.22
C HIS A 158 6.87 -7.29 7.16
N ALA A 159 7.35 -8.53 7.27
CA ALA A 159 7.13 -9.59 6.27
C ALA A 159 5.65 -9.85 5.96
N GLU A 160 4.77 -9.64 6.94
CA GLU A 160 3.32 -9.82 6.79
C GLU A 160 2.68 -8.82 5.80
N PHE A 161 3.20 -7.60 5.69
CA PHE A 161 2.64 -6.54 4.83
C PHE A 161 3.49 -6.25 3.61
N PHE A 162 4.81 -6.52 3.67
CA PHE A 162 5.74 -5.99 2.68
C PHE A 162 5.48 -6.47 1.25
N ALA A 163 5.18 -7.75 1.06
CA ALA A 163 4.87 -8.28 -0.26
C ALA A 163 3.64 -7.59 -0.88
N THR A 164 2.62 -7.30 -0.07
CA THR A 164 1.42 -6.58 -0.50
C THR A 164 1.71 -5.12 -0.80
N LEU A 165 2.56 -4.46 -0.01
CA LEU A 165 3.01 -3.09 -0.29
C LEU A 165 3.81 -3.01 -1.61
N GLN A 166 4.65 -3.99 -1.90
CA GLN A 166 5.33 -4.07 -3.20
C GLN A 166 4.34 -4.27 -4.35
N ALA A 167 3.31 -5.11 -4.17
CA ALA A 167 2.28 -5.31 -5.17
C ALA A 167 1.47 -4.03 -5.44
N LEU A 168 1.17 -3.22 -4.40
CA LEU A 168 0.54 -1.91 -4.54
C LEU A 168 1.43 -0.93 -5.32
N GLU A 169 2.73 -0.89 -5.00
CA GLU A 169 3.73 -0.03 -5.68
C GLU A 169 3.90 -0.35 -7.16
N HIS A 170 3.95 -1.63 -7.52
CA HIS A 170 4.01 -2.04 -8.92
C HIS A 170 2.68 -1.75 -9.64
N GLY A 171 1.55 -2.00 -8.97
CA GLY A 171 0.22 -1.76 -9.53
C GLY A 171 -0.07 -0.28 -9.81
N SER A 172 0.50 0.64 -9.03
CA SER A 172 0.37 2.09 -9.27
C SER A 172 1.19 2.59 -10.46
N LYS A 173 2.29 1.92 -10.82
CA LYS A 173 3.15 2.29 -11.96
C LYS A 173 2.65 1.80 -13.31
N ALA A 174 1.69 0.88 -13.32
CA ALA A 174 1.12 0.29 -14.54
C ALA A 174 -0.09 1.05 -15.09
N LYS A 175 -0.48 2.17 -14.45
CA LYS A 175 -1.55 3.08 -14.88
C LYS A 175 -0.95 4.31 -15.54
#